data_AF-A0A6A8AB21-F1
#
_entry.id   AF-A0A6A8AB21-F1
#
_cell.length_a   1.000
_cell.length_b   1.000
_cell.length_c   1.000
_cell.angle_alpha   90.00
_cell.angle_beta   90.00
_cell.angle_gamma   90.00
#
_symmetry.space_group_name_H-M   'P 1'
#
loop_
_entity.id
_entity.type
_entity.pdbx_description
1 polymer ?
#
loop_
_entity_poly.entity_id
_entity_poly.type
_entity_poly.pdbx_seq_one_letter_code
_entity_poly.pdbx_strand_id
1 'polypeptide(L)'
;MLTVSQLRAARAMIALTVDELATLTGLSSSDIHDAEKGEAFSDALLASRLQGALESRGIVFLAAGQEDASIGPGIRLRSGQQDEGLRPERLNATNDD
;
A
#
# COMPACT_ATOMS: atom_id res chain seq x y z
N MET A 1 13.16 -4.82 -0.46
CA MET A 1 13.46 -3.69 -1.35
C MET A 1 12.24 -3.46 -2.21
N LEU A 2 11.68 -2.25 -2.19
CA LEU A 2 10.52 -1.89 -3.02
C LEU A 2 10.91 -1.90 -4.51
N THR A 3 10.08 -2.48 -5.37
CA THR A 3 10.23 -2.38 -6.83
C THR A 3 9.25 -1.38 -7.44
N VAL A 4 9.58 -0.84 -8.62
CA VAL A 4 8.68 0.10 -9.32
C VAL A 4 7.36 -0.57 -9.72
N SER A 5 7.39 -1.86 -10.06
CA SER A 5 6.17 -2.64 -10.30
C SER A 5 5.29 -2.74 -9.06
N GLN A 6 5.88 -2.98 -7.88
CA GLN A 6 5.15 -3.02 -6.61
C GLN A 6 4.59 -1.64 -6.24
N LEU A 7 5.32 -0.54 -6.48
CA LEU A 7 4.82 0.82 -6.26
C LEU A 7 3.53 1.07 -7.08
N ARG A 8 3.60 0.87 -8.40
CA ARG A 8 2.46 1.11 -9.30
C ARG A 8 1.27 0.23 -8.94
N ALA A 9 1.52 -1.05 -8.70
CA ALA A 9 0.47 -2.01 -8.33
C ALA A 9 -0.16 -1.67 -6.98
N ALA A 10 0.63 -1.30 -5.97
CA ALA A 10 0.13 -0.90 -4.66
C ALA A 10 -0.77 0.33 -4.76
N ARG A 11 -0.32 1.38 -5.46
CA ARG A 11 -1.11 2.59 -5.65
C ARG A 11 -2.44 2.30 -6.34
N ALA A 12 -2.42 1.48 -7.41
CA ALA A 12 -3.63 1.07 -8.11
C ALA A 12 -4.59 0.27 -7.23
N MET A 13 -4.08 -0.62 -6.38
CA MET A 13 -4.88 -1.52 -5.54
C MET A 13 -5.67 -0.79 -4.45
N ILE A 14 -5.22 0.37 -4.00
CA ILE A 14 -5.93 1.24 -3.03
C ILE A 14 -6.54 2.49 -3.68
N ALA A 15 -6.60 2.53 -5.02
CA ALA A 15 -7.12 3.65 -5.80
C ALA A 15 -6.54 5.04 -5.40
N LEU A 16 -5.28 5.07 -4.97
CA LEU A 16 -4.64 6.29 -4.50
C LEU A 16 -4.13 7.10 -5.71
N THR A 17 -4.45 8.38 -5.75
CA THR A 17 -3.94 9.29 -6.79
C THR A 17 -2.48 9.67 -6.50
N VAL A 18 -1.78 10.21 -7.51
CA VAL A 18 -0.41 10.69 -7.35
C VAL A 18 -0.35 11.86 -6.35
N ASP A 19 -1.31 12.77 -6.41
CA ASP A 19 -1.35 13.94 -5.53
C ASP A 19 -1.66 13.56 -4.07
N GLU A 20 -2.53 12.56 -3.85
CA GLU A 20 -2.75 12.03 -2.50
C GLU A 20 -1.50 11.34 -1.95
N LEU A 21 -0.77 10.58 -2.78
CA LEU A 21 0.48 9.97 -2.37
C LEU A 21 1.57 11.03 -2.11
N ALA A 22 1.63 12.10 -2.89
CA ALA A 22 2.52 13.24 -2.69
C ALA A 22 2.26 13.88 -1.33
N THR A 23 1.00 14.16 -1.04
CA THR A 23 0.55 14.72 0.24
C THR A 23 0.89 13.78 1.41
N LEU A 24 0.66 12.48 1.26
CA LEU A 24 0.91 11.48 2.31
C LEU A 24 2.41 11.32 2.62
N THR A 25 3.26 11.45 1.60
CA THR A 25 4.72 11.23 1.71
C THR A 25 5.51 12.52 1.97
N GLY A 26 4.89 13.69 1.74
CA GLY A 26 5.56 14.98 1.74
C GLY A 26 6.52 15.17 0.55
N LEU A 27 6.34 14.39 -0.52
CA LEU A 27 7.12 14.48 -1.76
C LEU A 27 6.38 15.32 -2.80
N SER A 28 7.06 15.71 -3.89
CA SER A 28 6.39 16.35 -5.01
C SER A 28 5.71 15.31 -5.91
N SER A 29 4.61 15.70 -6.59
CA SER A 29 3.96 14.83 -7.59
C SER A 29 4.91 14.44 -8.73
N SER A 30 5.87 15.31 -9.08
CA SER A 30 6.94 14.99 -10.03
C SER A 30 7.85 13.85 -9.57
N ASP A 31 8.27 13.86 -8.30
CA ASP A 31 9.12 12.80 -7.75
C ASP A 31 8.42 11.43 -7.82
N ILE A 32 7.11 11.41 -7.57
CA ILE A 32 6.30 10.20 -7.68
C ILE A 32 6.16 9.76 -9.12
N HIS A 33 5.89 10.68 -10.05
CA HIS A 33 5.84 10.34 -11.47
C HIS A 33 7.16 9.77 -11.99
N ASP A 34 8.29 10.33 -11.57
CA ASP A 34 9.61 9.85 -11.97
C ASP A 34 9.92 8.48 -11.33
N ALA A 35 9.54 8.30 -10.06
CA ALA A 35 9.61 7.00 -9.39
C ALA A 35 8.77 5.92 -10.09
N GLU A 36 7.57 6.25 -10.58
CA GLU A 36 6.69 5.29 -11.29
C GLU A 36 7.15 4.97 -12.72
N LYS A 37 7.91 5.87 -13.35
CA LYS A 37 8.46 5.69 -14.71
C LYS A 37 9.81 4.97 -14.72
N GLY A 38 10.56 5.05 -13.62
CA GLY A 38 11.87 4.44 -13.51
C GLY A 38 11.84 2.90 -13.58
N GLU A 39 13.02 2.30 -13.68
CA GLU A 39 13.17 0.83 -13.64
C GLU A 39 13.49 0.34 -12.22
N ALA A 40 14.19 1.16 -11.43
CA ALA A 40 14.56 0.87 -10.05
C ALA A 40 14.67 2.17 -9.24
N PHE A 41 14.59 2.05 -7.91
CA PHE A 41 14.84 3.16 -7.00
C PHE A 41 16.33 3.30 -6.73
N SER A 42 16.91 4.42 -7.16
CA SER A 42 18.30 4.78 -6.83
C SER A 42 18.44 5.34 -5.42
N ASP A 43 17.36 5.92 -4.87
CA ASP A 43 17.32 6.50 -3.54
C ASP A 43 16.52 5.59 -2.58
N ALA A 44 17.23 5.03 -1.60
CA ALA A 44 16.64 4.18 -0.57
C ALA A 44 15.71 4.95 0.39
N LEU A 45 15.97 6.24 0.62
CA LEU A 45 15.12 7.09 1.47
C LEU A 45 13.79 7.36 0.78
N LEU A 46 13.82 7.68 -0.51
CA LEU A 46 12.63 7.84 -1.35
C LEU A 46 11.79 6.55 -1.34
N ALA A 47 12.42 5.40 -1.61
CA ALA A 47 11.75 4.10 -1.61
C ALA A 47 11.11 3.77 -0.25
N SER A 48 11.81 4.06 0.86
CA SER A 48 11.32 3.82 2.22
C SER A 48 10.11 4.70 2.55
N ARG A 49 10.12 5.99 2.16
CA ARG A 49 8.98 6.90 2.35
C ARG A 49 7.74 6.42 1.61
N LEU A 50 7.90 6.06 0.33
CA LEU A 50 6.81 5.54 -0.49
C LEU A 50 6.26 4.23 0.07
N GLN A 51 7.15 3.31 0.47
CA GLN A 51 6.77 2.03 1.07
C GLN A 51 5.96 2.25 2.35
N GLY A 52 6.46 3.04 3.30
CA GLY A 52 5.79 3.30 4.57
C GLY A 52 4.43 3.97 4.41
N ALA A 53 4.32 4.93 3.48
CA ALA A 53 3.05 5.59 3.16
C ALA A 53 2.00 4.59 2.67
N LEU A 54 2.37 3.70 1.74
CA LEU A 54 1.46 2.68 1.21
C LEU A 54 1.11 1.61 2.25
N GLU A 55 2.09 1.20 3.08
CA GLU A 55 1.85 0.26 4.18
C GLU A 55 0.88 0.83 5.22
N SER A 56 0.94 2.14 5.51
CA SER A 56 -0.03 2.82 6.38
C SER A 56 -1.47 2.78 5.87
N ARG A 57 -1.64 2.57 4.55
CA ARG A 57 -2.94 2.43 3.87
C ARG A 57 -3.36 0.96 3.69
N GLY A 58 -2.67 0.03 4.35
CA GLY A 58 -3.02 -1.38 4.39
C GLY A 58 -2.34 -2.24 3.32
N ILE A 59 -1.40 -1.70 2.55
CA ILE A 59 -0.56 -2.51 1.65
C ILE A 59 0.43 -3.34 2.47
N VAL A 60 0.73 -4.55 2.01
CA VAL A 60 1.81 -5.40 2.51
C VAL A 60 2.68 -5.79 1.32
N PHE A 61 3.98 -5.49 1.38
CA PHE A 61 4.94 -5.85 0.33
C PHE A 61 5.53 -7.23 0.58
N LEU A 62 5.59 -8.04 -0.48
CA LEU A 62 6.21 -9.37 -0.46
C LEU A 62 7.52 -9.34 -1.24
N ALA A 63 8.58 -9.85 -0.63
CA ALA A 63 9.85 -10.04 -1.33
C ALA A 63 9.76 -11.22 -2.30
N ALA A 64 10.55 -11.17 -3.38
CA ALA A 64 10.75 -12.35 -4.22
C ALA A 64 11.36 -13.50 -3.41
N GLY A 65 11.00 -14.73 -3.72
CA GLY A 65 11.58 -15.91 -3.07
C GLY A 65 11.09 -16.18 -1.65
N GLN A 66 10.10 -15.43 -1.14
CA GLN A 66 9.70 -15.52 0.27
C GLN A 66 8.98 -16.84 0.63
N GLU A 67 8.21 -17.40 -0.31
CA GLU A 67 7.52 -18.70 -0.15
C GLU A 67 8.15 -19.80 -1.04
N ASP A 68 8.60 -19.44 -2.24
CA ASP A 68 9.26 -20.32 -3.22
C ASP A 68 10.21 -19.48 -4.08
N ALA A 69 11.39 -20.01 -4.40
CA ALA A 69 12.42 -19.33 -5.20
C ALA A 69 11.97 -18.94 -6.63
N SER A 70 10.91 -19.57 -7.14
CA SER A 70 10.29 -19.24 -8.43
C SER A 70 9.31 -18.06 -8.38
N ILE A 71 8.94 -17.59 -7.19
CA ILE A 71 7.95 -16.52 -7.01
C ILE A 71 8.64 -15.14 -6.99
N GLY A 72 8.20 -14.27 -7.88
CA GLY A 72 8.65 -12.87 -7.95
C GLY A 72 8.08 -11.98 -6.82
N PRO A 73 8.48 -10.70 -6.78
CA PRO A 73 7.97 -9.76 -5.78
C PRO A 73 6.47 -9.51 -5.97
N GLY A 74 5.75 -9.29 -4.88
CA GLY A 74 4.29 -9.15 -4.90
C GLY A 74 3.77 -8.17 -3.85
N ILE A 75 2.45 -7.98 -3.83
CA ILE A 75 1.76 -7.15 -2.84
C ILE A 75 0.50 -7.86 -2.35
N ARG A 76 0.10 -7.59 -1.11
CA ARG A 76 -1.17 -8.04 -0.51
C ARG A 76 -1.87 -6.84 0.12
N LEU A 77 -3.18 -6.95 0.27
CA LEU A 77 -3.92 -6.08 1.17
C LEU A 77 -3.98 -6.73 2.55
N ARG A 78 -3.74 -5.93 3.58
CA ARG A 78 -4.07 -6.32 4.94
C ARG A 78 -5.57 -6.56 4.98
N SER A 79 -5.96 -7.72 5.49
CA SER A 79 -7.32 -7.95 5.94
C SER A 79 -7.55 -6.98 7.10
N GLY A 80 -8.07 -5.78 6.81
CA GLY A 80 -8.69 -4.97 7.85
C GLY A 80 -9.77 -5.84 8.47
N GLN A 81 -9.88 -5.84 9.80
CA GLN A 81 -11.13 -6.18 10.46
C GLN A 81 -12.21 -5.56 9.60
N GLN A 82 -13.07 -6.41 9.04
CA GLN A 82 -14.31 -5.94 8.44
C GLN A 82 -14.85 -4.89 9.42
N ASP A 83 -15.35 -3.77 8.94
CA ASP A 83 -16.80 -3.58 9.02
C ASP A 83 -17.53 -4.94 9.15
N GLU A 84 -17.32 -5.62 10.29
CA GLU A 84 -18.29 -6.51 10.83
C GLU A 84 -19.40 -5.56 11.21
N GLY A 85 -20.22 -5.19 10.21
CA GLY A 85 -21.57 -4.72 10.46
C GLY A 85 -22.07 -5.58 11.61
N LEU A 86 -22.49 -4.90 12.67
CA LEU A 86 -22.61 -5.47 14.01
C LEU A 86 -23.14 -6.90 13.91
N ARG A 87 -22.31 -7.89 14.29
CA ARG A 87 -22.71 -9.31 14.17
C ARG A 87 -24.09 -9.46 14.82
N PRO A 88 -25.02 -10.26 14.26
CA PRO A 88 -26.40 -10.29 14.77
C PRO A 88 -26.50 -10.57 16.28
N GLU A 89 -25.56 -11.34 16.81
CA GLU A 89 -25.36 -11.65 18.23
C GLU A 89 -24.95 -10.45 19.10
N ARG A 90 -24.53 -9.33 18.51
CA ARG A 90 -24.19 -8.06 19.17
C ARG A 90 -25.23 -6.97 18.97
N LEU A 91 -26.28 -7.21 18.17
CA LEU A 91 -27.43 -6.30 18.05
C LEU A 91 -28.22 -6.31 19.37
N ASN A 92 -27.97 -5.31 20.21
CA ASN A 92 -28.78 -5.03 21.40
C ASN A 92 -29.42 -3.64 21.28
N ALA A 93 -30.49 -3.43 22.05
CA ALA A 93 -31.26 -2.17 22.08
C ALA A 93 -30.46 -0.96 22.59
N THR A 94 -29.18 -1.13 22.95
CA THR A 94 -28.27 -0.05 23.35
C THR A 94 -27.63 0.65 22.14
N ASN A 95 -27.75 0.08 20.94
CA ASN A 95 -27.17 0.63 19.71
C ASN A 95 -28.21 1.31 18.80
N ASP A 96 -29.40 1.61 19.34
CA ASP A 96 -30.55 2.17 18.63
C ASP A 96 -30.74 3.70 18.84
N ASP A 97 -29.80 4.35 19.56
CA ASP A 97 -29.78 5.80 19.86
C ASP A 97 -28.89 6.61 18.89
#